data_AF-A0A969X8K6-F1
#
_entry.id   AF-A0A969X8K6-F1
#
_cell.length_a   1.000
_cell.length_b   1.000
_cell.length_c   1.000
_cell.angle_alpha   90.00
_cell.angle_beta   90.00
_cell.angle_gamma   90.00
#
_symmetry.space_group_name_H-M   'P 1'
#
loop_
_entity.id
_entity.type
_entity.pdbx_description
1 polymer ?
#
loop_
_entity_poly.entity_id
_entity_poly.type
_entity_poly.pdbx_seq_one_letter_code
_entity_poly.pdbx_strand_id
1 'polypeptide(L)'
;MIPPATKPTAKNPAKYTPRDPLKNPVNQRLPLRTRLAIALGRVVSRLLRLFGRGATTLPGRISLMVDPGLLSHLTAGRQVFLVTGTNGKTTTVRIICTLLEQNGIQITTNTSGANLDTGLATTLITAQAAIRAADRRGAGNAFVFEIDEAYFGKIADQLNPSVAVVTNFFRDQLDRYGELRTTRNLIEKGIAKIDSDIVLNADDSLCASLGRYRPEQASYFAMAPEMLTEQPARSSDEASYCTYCGERYLYNGRSYGHLGRFHCPQCGFTHPEPDLTVQVMPTDADQKEQGQQLLFRSVDGAQAQGFLPIPGIHNAYNAAAAVLALQTAGYSLPALASQLAAASPAFGRMERFPAEGREVCLLLVKNPVGMDRALEYVTA
;
A
#
# COMPACT_ATOMS: atom_id res chain seq x y z
N MET A 1 20.81 -3.88 25.04
CA MET A 1 21.69 -3.37 23.96
C MET A 1 20.90 -3.39 22.67
N ILE A 2 20.78 -2.26 21.97
CA ILE A 2 20.23 -2.24 20.61
C ILE A 2 21.22 -3.03 19.75
N PRO A 3 20.83 -4.10 19.05
CA PRO A 3 21.75 -4.79 18.16
C PRO A 3 22.34 -3.78 17.17
N PRO A 4 23.66 -3.84 16.90
CA PRO A 4 24.32 -2.89 16.01
C PRO A 4 23.55 -2.84 14.70
N ALA A 5 23.36 -1.64 14.14
CA ALA A 5 22.79 -1.49 12.81
C ALA A 5 23.58 -2.40 11.88
N THR A 6 22.90 -3.28 11.15
CA THR A 6 23.48 -3.84 9.93
C THR A 6 23.94 -2.63 9.13
N LYS A 7 25.23 -2.59 8.74
CA LYS A 7 25.72 -1.52 7.89
C LYS A 7 24.78 -1.42 6.69
N PRO A 8 24.39 -0.20 6.25
CA PRO A 8 23.57 -0.06 5.06
C PRO A 8 24.25 -0.85 3.94
N THR A 9 23.60 -1.92 3.51
CA THR A 9 24.06 -2.72 2.38
C THR A 9 23.95 -1.81 1.17
N ALA A 10 25.02 -1.77 0.36
CA ALA A 10 24.96 -1.08 -0.93
C ALA A 10 23.73 -1.60 -1.68
N LYS A 11 22.89 -0.67 -2.15
CA LYS A 11 21.66 -1.04 -2.85
C LYS A 11 22.03 -1.86 -4.07
N ASN A 12 21.23 -2.89 -4.35
CA ASN A 12 21.41 -3.73 -5.53
C ASN A 12 20.52 -3.20 -6.66
N PRO A 13 21.03 -2.38 -7.59
CA PRO A 13 20.23 -1.85 -8.70
C PRO A 13 19.66 -2.97 -9.60
N ALA A 14 20.27 -4.16 -9.63
CA ALA A 14 19.76 -5.30 -10.38
C ALA A 14 18.44 -5.87 -9.81
N LYS A 15 18.02 -5.45 -8.60
CA LYS A 15 16.71 -5.78 -8.02
C LYS A 15 15.56 -5.25 -8.87
N TYR A 16 15.77 -4.12 -9.56
CA TYR A 16 14.74 -3.42 -10.34
C TYR A 16 14.81 -3.70 -11.84
N THR A 17 15.69 -4.61 -12.27
CA THR A 17 15.72 -5.05 -13.66
C THR A 17 14.37 -5.68 -14.03
N PRO A 18 13.70 -5.23 -15.11
CA PRO A 18 12.43 -5.77 -15.50
C PRO A 18 12.49 -7.28 -15.71
N ARG A 19 11.48 -8.00 -15.22
CA ARG A 19 11.30 -9.44 -15.38
C ARG A 19 9.88 -9.68 -15.87
N ASP A 20 9.66 -10.75 -16.65
CA ASP A 20 8.30 -11.11 -17.05
C ASP A 20 7.50 -11.50 -15.80
N PRO A 21 6.48 -10.70 -15.39
CA PRO A 21 5.68 -11.04 -14.24
C PRO A 21 4.96 -12.35 -14.54
N LEU A 22 4.98 -13.29 -13.59
CA LEU A 22 4.47 -14.66 -13.78
C LEU A 22 3.06 -14.69 -14.41
N LYS A 23 3.00 -14.85 -15.75
CA LYS A 23 1.78 -15.18 -16.51
C LYS A 23 1.52 -16.68 -16.58
N ASN A 24 2.32 -17.48 -15.87
CA ASN A 24 2.25 -18.92 -15.92
C ASN A 24 0.97 -19.43 -15.23
N PRO A 25 0.18 -20.30 -15.88
CA PRO A 25 -1.01 -20.88 -15.28
C PRO A 25 -0.62 -21.71 -14.05
N VAL A 26 -1.21 -21.39 -12.90
CA VAL A 26 -1.04 -22.18 -11.68
C VAL A 26 -1.92 -23.41 -11.76
N ASN A 27 -1.34 -24.54 -12.17
CA ASN A 27 -2.05 -25.81 -12.25
C ASN A 27 -2.01 -26.54 -10.89
N GLN A 28 -2.65 -25.97 -9.87
CA GLN A 28 -2.68 -26.53 -8.53
C GLN A 28 -4.02 -27.19 -8.23
N ARG A 29 -3.99 -28.48 -7.86
CA ARG A 29 -5.19 -29.17 -7.35
C ARG A 29 -5.46 -28.73 -5.91
N LEU A 30 -6.57 -28.01 -5.71
CA LEU A 30 -7.02 -27.63 -4.38
C LEU A 30 -7.43 -28.87 -3.55
N PRO A 31 -7.13 -28.90 -2.23
CA PRO A 31 -7.62 -29.96 -1.35
C PRO A 31 -9.15 -30.11 -1.39
N LEU A 32 -9.65 -31.33 -1.17
CA LEU A 32 -11.10 -31.59 -1.14
C LEU A 32 -11.82 -30.71 -0.12
N ARG A 33 -11.21 -30.52 1.05
CA ARG A 33 -11.67 -29.64 2.12
C ARG A 33 -11.85 -28.20 1.63
N THR A 34 -10.87 -27.67 0.91
CA THR A 34 -10.90 -26.33 0.31
C THR A 34 -11.98 -26.20 -0.75
N ARG A 35 -12.16 -27.23 -1.60
CA ARG A 35 -13.24 -27.26 -2.60
C ARG A 35 -14.62 -27.22 -1.94
N LEU A 36 -14.80 -27.96 -0.84
CA LEU A 36 -16.03 -27.96 -0.04
C LEU A 36 -16.27 -26.57 0.60
N ALA A 37 -15.24 -25.98 1.21
CA ALA A 37 -15.30 -24.63 1.78
C ALA A 37 -15.76 -23.59 0.75
N ILE A 38 -15.16 -23.59 -0.44
CA ILE A 38 -15.53 -22.70 -1.55
C ILE A 38 -17.00 -22.91 -1.97
N ALA A 39 -17.44 -24.16 -2.08
CA ALA A 39 -18.83 -24.47 -2.48
C ALA A 39 -19.83 -23.95 -1.45
N LEU A 40 -19.60 -24.20 -0.17
CA LEU A 40 -20.46 -23.73 0.92
C LEU A 40 -20.48 -22.19 0.99
N GLY A 41 -19.32 -21.55 0.93
CA GLY A 41 -19.21 -20.09 0.91
C GLY A 41 -20.01 -19.46 -0.25
N ARG A 42 -19.97 -20.07 -1.45
CA ARG A 42 -20.77 -19.59 -2.59
C ARG A 42 -22.26 -19.74 -2.41
N VAL A 43 -22.71 -20.86 -1.86
CA VAL A 43 -24.12 -21.09 -1.58
C VAL A 43 -24.62 -20.02 -0.62
N VAL A 44 -23.89 -19.78 0.48
CA VAL A 44 -24.21 -18.72 1.45
C VAL A 44 -24.21 -17.35 0.77
N SER A 45 -23.20 -17.04 -0.03
CA SER A 45 -23.12 -15.75 -0.73
C SER A 45 -24.30 -15.53 -1.69
N ARG A 46 -24.74 -16.56 -2.42
CA ARG A 46 -25.90 -16.48 -3.31
C ARG A 46 -27.19 -16.30 -2.53
N LEU A 47 -27.40 -17.07 -1.47
CA LEU A 47 -28.57 -16.95 -0.61
C LEU A 47 -28.67 -15.54 -0.01
N LEU A 48 -27.60 -15.01 0.57
CA LEU A 48 -27.60 -13.66 1.13
C LEU A 48 -27.99 -12.59 0.11
N ARG A 49 -27.42 -12.67 -1.11
CA ARG A 49 -27.74 -11.73 -2.19
C ARG A 49 -29.19 -11.86 -2.66
N LEU A 50 -29.74 -13.07 -2.73
CA LEU A 50 -31.16 -13.30 -3.05
C LEU A 50 -32.10 -12.66 -2.01
N PHE A 51 -31.70 -12.63 -0.75
CA PHE A 51 -32.45 -11.96 0.32
C PHE A 51 -32.09 -10.47 0.50
N GLY A 52 -31.39 -9.85 -0.46
CA GLY A 52 -31.02 -8.43 -0.40
C GLY A 52 -30.01 -8.07 0.71
N ARG A 53 -29.31 -9.05 1.29
CA ARG A 53 -28.32 -8.84 2.36
C ARG A 53 -26.90 -8.74 1.80
N GLY A 54 -26.07 -7.92 2.46
CA GLY A 54 -24.65 -7.79 2.16
C GLY A 54 -23.89 -9.09 2.41
N ALA A 55 -23.28 -9.65 1.37
CA ALA A 55 -22.49 -10.89 1.44
C ALA A 55 -21.00 -10.59 1.57
N THR A 56 -20.59 -9.81 2.57
CA THR A 56 -19.22 -9.28 2.72
C THR A 56 -18.32 -10.14 3.61
N THR A 57 -18.83 -10.70 4.71
CA THR A 57 -18.01 -11.42 5.71
C THR A 57 -18.49 -12.84 6.00
N LEU A 58 -19.81 -13.06 6.08
CA LEU A 58 -20.39 -14.36 6.45
C LEU A 58 -19.96 -15.53 5.53
N PRO A 59 -19.94 -15.38 4.18
CA PRO A 59 -19.47 -16.45 3.30
C PRO A 59 -18.04 -16.90 3.61
N GLY A 60 -17.12 -15.95 3.80
CA GLY A 60 -15.73 -16.20 4.12
C GLY A 60 -15.56 -16.80 5.51
N ARG A 61 -16.33 -16.34 6.50
CA ARG A 61 -16.33 -16.91 7.85
C ARG A 61 -16.66 -18.40 7.84
N ILE A 62 -17.73 -18.79 7.16
CA ILE A 62 -18.13 -20.21 7.04
C ILE A 62 -17.05 -21.01 6.33
N SER A 63 -16.44 -20.43 5.29
CA SER A 63 -15.42 -21.12 4.51
C SER A 63 -14.12 -21.32 5.30
N LEU A 64 -13.72 -20.35 6.12
CA LEU A 64 -12.57 -20.44 7.01
C LEU A 64 -12.80 -21.42 8.18
N MET A 65 -14.04 -21.53 8.68
CA MET A 65 -14.40 -22.59 9.64
C MET A 65 -14.21 -23.98 9.03
N VAL A 66 -14.62 -24.14 7.77
CA VAL A 66 -14.46 -25.41 7.05
C VAL A 66 -13.01 -25.67 6.74
N ASP A 67 -12.24 -24.70 6.22
CA ASP A 67 -10.82 -24.81 5.90
C ASP A 67 -10.02 -23.60 6.42
N PRO A 68 -9.33 -23.71 7.56
CA PRO A 68 -8.46 -22.64 8.07
C PRO A 68 -7.29 -22.29 7.14
N GLY A 69 -6.85 -23.22 6.29
CA GLY A 69 -5.78 -23.01 5.30
C GLY A 69 -6.25 -22.38 3.99
N LEU A 70 -7.54 -22.00 3.89
CA LEU A 70 -8.17 -21.55 2.66
C LEU A 70 -7.41 -20.42 1.96
N LEU A 71 -6.96 -19.40 2.71
CA LEU A 71 -6.27 -18.25 2.13
C LEU A 71 -4.97 -18.69 1.43
N SER A 72 -4.14 -19.47 2.12
CA SER A 72 -2.88 -20.01 1.57
C SER A 72 -3.11 -20.87 0.34
N HIS A 73 -4.11 -21.75 0.37
CA HIS A 73 -4.44 -22.59 -0.79
C HIS A 73 -4.91 -21.78 -2.00
N LEU A 74 -5.61 -20.66 -1.77
CA LEU A 74 -6.16 -19.83 -2.86
C LEU A 74 -5.16 -18.81 -3.42
N THR A 75 -4.18 -18.39 -2.62
CA THR A 75 -3.13 -17.47 -3.06
C THR A 75 -1.86 -18.15 -3.56
N ALA A 76 -1.69 -19.45 -3.26
CA ALA A 76 -0.51 -20.21 -3.66
C ALA A 76 -0.17 -20.10 -5.15
N GLY A 77 1.12 -19.89 -5.43
CA GLY A 77 1.68 -19.79 -6.78
C GLY A 77 1.34 -18.51 -7.54
N ARG A 78 0.71 -17.51 -6.90
CA ARG A 78 0.24 -16.28 -7.54
C ARG A 78 0.93 -15.05 -6.97
N GLN A 79 0.97 -13.97 -7.73
CA GLN A 79 1.46 -12.68 -7.22
C GLN A 79 0.45 -12.09 -6.24
N VAL A 80 0.93 -11.75 -5.04
CA VAL A 80 0.11 -11.20 -3.97
C VAL A 80 0.79 -9.93 -3.45
N PHE A 81 0.07 -8.82 -3.49
CA PHE A 81 0.47 -7.53 -2.95
C PHE A 81 -0.38 -7.24 -1.72
N LEU A 82 0.24 -7.00 -0.57
CA LEU A 82 -0.46 -6.52 0.62
C LEU A 82 -0.13 -5.05 0.84
N VAL A 83 -1.14 -4.26 1.19
CA VAL A 83 -0.98 -2.85 1.52
C VAL A 83 -1.55 -2.59 2.90
N THR A 84 -0.74 -2.01 3.78
CA THR A 84 -1.12 -1.64 5.14
C THR A 84 -0.50 -0.29 5.52
N GLY A 85 -0.81 0.21 6.72
CA GLY A 85 -0.41 1.53 7.23
C GLY A 85 -1.60 2.46 7.42
N THR A 86 -1.43 3.52 8.20
CA THR A 86 -2.55 4.31 8.76
C THR A 86 -3.35 5.04 7.70
N ASN A 87 -2.67 5.69 6.75
CA ASN A 87 -3.30 6.46 5.69
C ASN A 87 -2.87 5.95 4.31
N GLY A 88 -3.69 6.20 3.30
CA GLY A 88 -3.32 5.94 1.90
C GLY A 88 -3.44 4.50 1.41
N LYS A 89 -3.86 3.53 2.25
CA LYS A 89 -4.02 2.12 1.85
C LYS A 89 -4.90 1.94 0.62
N THR A 90 -6.14 2.40 0.69
CA THR A 90 -7.14 2.25 -0.39
C THR A 90 -6.68 2.90 -1.69
N THR A 91 -6.08 4.09 -1.61
CA THR A 91 -5.56 4.79 -2.80
C THR A 91 -4.39 4.02 -3.41
N THR A 92 -3.45 3.55 -2.58
CA THR A 92 -2.30 2.74 -3.04
C THR A 92 -2.75 1.44 -3.68
N VAL A 93 -3.69 0.70 -3.06
CA VAL A 93 -4.30 -0.51 -3.64
C VAL A 93 -4.96 -0.21 -4.98
N ARG A 94 -5.72 0.88 -5.09
CA ARG A 94 -6.36 1.28 -6.34
C ARG A 94 -5.33 1.55 -7.44
N ILE A 95 -4.26 2.28 -7.14
CA ILE A 95 -3.19 2.56 -8.10
C ILE A 95 -2.50 1.24 -8.54
N ILE A 96 -2.16 0.35 -7.61
CA ILE A 96 -1.57 -0.96 -7.94
C ILE A 96 -2.51 -1.76 -8.85
N CYS A 97 -3.81 -1.83 -8.52
CA CYS A 97 -4.81 -2.51 -9.34
C CYS A 97 -4.86 -1.93 -10.76
N THR A 98 -5.00 -0.61 -10.90
CA THR A 98 -5.04 0.05 -12.20
C THR A 98 -3.78 -0.26 -13.02
N LEU A 99 -2.59 -0.13 -12.44
CA LEU A 99 -1.35 -0.38 -13.16
C LEU A 99 -1.24 -1.85 -13.60
N LEU A 100 -1.66 -2.80 -12.75
CA LEU A 100 -1.72 -4.22 -13.13
C LEU A 100 -2.72 -4.48 -14.26
N GLU A 101 -3.90 -3.84 -14.23
CA GLU A 101 -4.92 -3.92 -15.30
C GLU A 101 -4.36 -3.40 -16.64
N GLN A 102 -3.66 -2.26 -16.61
CA GLN A 102 -2.98 -1.68 -17.78
C GLN A 102 -1.88 -2.60 -18.34
N ASN A 103 -1.34 -3.51 -17.53
CA ASN A 103 -0.40 -4.54 -17.97
C ASN A 103 -1.10 -5.87 -18.34
N GLY A 104 -2.43 -5.86 -18.48
CA GLY A 104 -3.22 -7.00 -18.94
C GLY A 104 -3.43 -8.10 -17.90
N ILE A 105 -3.15 -7.82 -16.61
CA ILE A 105 -3.29 -8.79 -15.53
C ILE A 105 -4.74 -8.85 -15.05
N GLN A 106 -5.27 -10.02 -14.71
CA GLN A 106 -6.53 -10.11 -13.98
C GLN A 106 -6.30 -9.88 -12.49
N ILE A 107 -7.05 -8.95 -11.90
CA ILE A 107 -6.91 -8.58 -10.49
C ILE A 107 -8.04 -9.16 -9.67
N THR A 108 -7.74 -9.48 -8.42
CA THR A 108 -8.71 -9.74 -7.37
C THR A 108 -8.31 -8.92 -6.15
N THR A 109 -9.18 -8.01 -5.73
CA THR A 109 -8.98 -7.11 -4.59
C THR A 109 -10.20 -7.13 -3.68
N ASN A 110 -10.00 -6.93 -2.38
CA ASN A 110 -11.10 -6.68 -1.46
C ASN A 110 -11.66 -5.26 -1.64
N THR A 111 -12.97 -5.12 -1.45
CA THR A 111 -13.63 -3.81 -1.42
C THR A 111 -13.31 -3.10 -0.10
N SER A 112 -13.27 -1.76 -0.14
CA SER A 112 -13.07 -0.90 1.04
C SER A 112 -13.91 -1.36 2.23
N GLY A 113 -13.25 -1.63 3.36
CA GLY A 113 -13.88 -2.07 4.62
C GLY A 113 -13.93 -3.58 4.85
N ALA A 114 -13.58 -4.41 3.86
CA ALA A 114 -13.46 -5.86 4.00
C ALA A 114 -12.00 -6.29 4.27
N ASN A 115 -11.34 -5.63 5.22
CA ASN A 115 -9.88 -5.68 5.42
C ASN A 115 -9.40 -6.77 6.39
N LEU A 116 -10.29 -7.70 6.74
CA LEU A 116 -10.04 -8.83 7.64
C LEU A 116 -10.08 -10.15 6.85
N ASP A 117 -9.57 -11.24 7.45
CA ASP A 117 -9.56 -12.59 6.87
C ASP A 117 -10.89 -13.03 6.24
N THR A 118 -12.02 -12.81 6.94
CA THR A 118 -13.35 -13.19 6.46
C THR A 118 -13.78 -12.41 5.21
N GLY A 119 -13.39 -11.14 5.11
CA GLY A 119 -13.60 -10.32 3.92
C GLY A 119 -12.77 -10.82 2.74
N LEU A 120 -11.48 -11.07 2.97
CA LEU A 120 -10.55 -11.61 1.97
C LEU A 120 -11.01 -12.98 1.46
N ALA A 121 -11.38 -13.88 2.36
CA ALA A 121 -11.90 -15.20 2.00
C ALA A 121 -13.16 -15.08 1.14
N THR A 122 -14.08 -14.19 1.51
CA THR A 122 -15.30 -13.94 0.72
C THR A 122 -14.97 -13.45 -0.69
N THR A 123 -14.04 -12.51 -0.82
CA THR A 123 -13.54 -12.01 -2.11
C THR A 123 -12.95 -13.14 -2.95
N LEU A 124 -12.03 -13.93 -2.39
CA LEU A 124 -11.35 -15.02 -3.12
C LEU A 124 -12.31 -16.12 -3.59
N ILE A 125 -13.33 -16.44 -2.78
CA ILE A 125 -14.32 -17.46 -3.10
C ILE A 125 -15.26 -17.01 -4.22
N THR A 126 -15.70 -15.77 -4.16
CA THR A 126 -16.60 -15.18 -5.15
C THR A 126 -15.88 -14.93 -6.48
N ALA A 127 -14.58 -14.63 -6.45
CA ALA A 127 -13.77 -14.35 -7.64
C ALA A 127 -13.30 -15.58 -8.44
N GLN A 128 -13.44 -16.83 -7.96
CA GLN A 128 -12.78 -17.96 -8.66
C GLN A 128 -13.23 -18.17 -10.11
N ALA A 129 -14.45 -17.78 -10.48
CA ALA A 129 -14.91 -17.92 -11.86
C ALA A 129 -14.09 -17.01 -12.80
N ALA A 130 -13.87 -15.75 -12.38
CA ALA A 130 -13.04 -14.79 -13.10
C ALA A 130 -11.57 -15.24 -13.13
N ILE A 131 -11.05 -15.67 -11.98
CA ILE A 131 -9.71 -16.24 -11.84
C ILE A 131 -9.47 -17.39 -12.84
N ARG A 132 -10.36 -18.39 -12.87
CA ARG A 132 -10.24 -19.54 -13.78
C ARG A 132 -10.41 -19.15 -15.25
N ALA A 133 -11.17 -18.09 -15.53
CA ALA A 133 -11.31 -17.57 -16.89
C ALA A 133 -10.05 -16.82 -17.34
N ALA A 134 -9.36 -16.13 -16.43
CA ALA A 134 -8.07 -15.49 -16.70
C ALA A 134 -6.95 -16.52 -16.88
N ASP A 135 -6.90 -17.55 -16.02
CA ASP A 135 -5.92 -18.66 -16.16
C ASP A 135 -6.04 -19.34 -17.53
N ARG A 136 -7.28 -19.60 -17.99
CA ARG A 136 -7.54 -20.18 -19.32
C ARG A 136 -7.14 -19.28 -20.50
N ARG A 137 -7.14 -17.96 -20.29
CA ARG A 137 -6.78 -16.96 -21.31
C ARG A 137 -5.30 -16.60 -21.29
N GLY A 138 -4.52 -17.10 -20.33
CA GLY A 138 -3.12 -16.72 -20.15
C GLY A 138 -2.91 -15.27 -19.71
N ALA A 139 -3.95 -14.62 -19.15
CA ALA A 139 -3.90 -13.21 -18.75
C ALA A 139 -3.13 -12.97 -17.43
N GLY A 140 -2.65 -14.03 -16.76
CA GLY A 140 -2.11 -13.94 -15.40
C GLY A 140 -3.18 -13.58 -14.35
N ASN A 141 -2.84 -13.77 -13.08
CA ASN A 141 -3.71 -13.43 -11.96
C ASN A 141 -2.88 -12.83 -10.82
N ALA A 142 -3.26 -11.63 -10.37
CA ALA A 142 -2.66 -10.99 -9.20
C ALA A 142 -3.72 -10.68 -8.14
N PHE A 143 -3.29 -10.75 -6.88
CA PHE A 143 -4.09 -10.33 -5.74
C PHE A 143 -3.52 -9.07 -5.14
N VAL A 144 -4.38 -8.09 -4.87
CA VAL A 144 -3.98 -6.86 -4.21
C VAL A 144 -4.93 -6.67 -3.05
N PHE A 145 -4.41 -6.67 -1.82
CA PHE A 145 -5.26 -6.64 -0.64
C PHE A 145 -4.92 -5.48 0.28
N GLU A 146 -5.96 -4.73 0.63
CA GLU A 146 -5.93 -3.77 1.73
C GLU A 146 -6.09 -4.53 3.05
N ILE A 147 -5.07 -4.45 3.92
CA ILE A 147 -5.04 -5.13 5.21
C ILE A 147 -4.99 -4.12 6.35
N ASP A 148 -5.88 -4.29 7.33
CA ASP A 148 -5.85 -3.54 8.58
C ASP A 148 -4.57 -3.86 9.38
N GLU A 149 -3.97 -2.83 9.92
CA GLU A 149 -2.67 -2.85 10.60
C GLU A 149 -2.68 -3.77 11.83
N ALA A 150 -3.81 -3.84 12.54
CA ALA A 150 -3.95 -4.71 13.70
C ALA A 150 -4.13 -6.19 13.31
N TYR A 151 -4.52 -6.45 12.06
CA TYR A 151 -4.74 -7.80 11.53
C TYR A 151 -3.58 -8.31 10.68
N PHE A 152 -2.71 -7.42 10.18
CA PHE A 152 -1.57 -7.78 9.33
C PHE A 152 -0.72 -8.91 9.91
N GLY A 153 -0.34 -8.82 11.19
CA GLY A 153 0.47 -9.83 11.87
C GLY A 153 -0.16 -11.23 12.02
N LYS A 154 -1.46 -11.37 11.73
CA LYS A 154 -2.22 -12.63 11.83
C LYS A 154 -2.43 -13.33 10.50
N ILE A 155 -2.36 -12.60 9.38
CA ILE A 155 -2.75 -13.12 8.07
C ILE A 155 -1.67 -13.03 6.99
N ALA A 156 -0.64 -12.21 7.18
CA ALA A 156 0.37 -11.98 6.15
C ALA A 156 1.07 -13.29 5.73
N ASP A 157 1.39 -14.16 6.68
CA ASP A 157 1.99 -15.48 6.45
C ASP A 157 1.07 -16.42 5.66
N GLN A 158 -0.23 -16.42 5.95
CA GLN A 158 -1.21 -17.23 5.23
C GLN A 158 -1.35 -16.79 3.77
N LEU A 159 -1.17 -15.51 3.46
CA LEU A 159 -1.33 -14.99 2.10
C LEU A 159 -0.07 -15.18 1.25
N ASN A 160 1.09 -15.40 1.88
CA ASN A 160 2.42 -15.55 1.27
C ASN A 160 2.70 -14.48 0.19
N PRO A 161 2.79 -13.19 0.57
CA PRO A 161 2.90 -12.11 -0.39
C PRO A 161 4.19 -12.15 -1.20
N SER A 162 4.13 -11.65 -2.42
CA SER A 162 5.32 -11.30 -3.20
C SER A 162 5.91 -9.98 -2.69
N VAL A 163 5.03 -9.00 -2.43
CA VAL A 163 5.40 -7.68 -1.91
C VAL A 163 4.44 -7.24 -0.82
N ALA A 164 4.96 -6.73 0.29
CA ALA A 164 4.18 -6.07 1.33
C ALA A 164 4.55 -4.58 1.44
N VAL A 165 3.55 -3.71 1.33
CA VAL A 165 3.70 -2.25 1.35
C VAL A 165 3.21 -1.71 2.69
N VAL A 166 4.03 -0.88 3.34
CA VAL A 166 3.64 -0.11 4.53
C VAL A 166 3.71 1.38 4.19
N THR A 167 2.56 2.05 4.15
CA THR A 167 2.46 3.42 3.63
C THR A 167 3.03 4.47 4.59
N ASN A 168 2.57 4.49 5.84
CA ASN A 168 2.94 5.46 6.89
C ASN A 168 2.27 5.10 8.24
N PHE A 169 2.65 5.83 9.30
CA PHE A 169 2.11 5.76 10.65
C PHE A 169 1.75 7.14 11.19
N PHE A 170 0.47 7.51 11.10
CA PHE A 170 -0.17 8.69 11.65
C PHE A 170 -1.26 8.30 12.63
N ARG A 171 -1.56 9.15 13.61
CA ARG A 171 -2.63 8.86 14.57
C ARG A 171 -3.98 8.96 13.89
N ASP A 172 -4.78 7.90 13.99
CA ASP A 172 -6.08 7.83 13.33
C ASP A 172 -7.23 8.35 14.22
N GLN A 173 -7.11 8.24 15.55
CA GLN A 173 -8.08 8.77 16.51
C GLN A 173 -7.37 9.45 17.68
N LEU A 174 -7.86 10.63 18.11
CA LEU A 174 -7.25 11.46 19.15
C LEU A 174 -7.28 10.82 20.55
N ASP A 175 -8.15 9.84 20.78
CA ASP A 175 -8.40 9.17 22.05
C ASP A 175 -7.47 7.97 22.32
N ARG A 176 -6.69 7.53 21.33
CA ARG A 176 -5.78 6.37 21.46
C ARG A 176 -4.33 6.77 21.75
N TYR A 177 -4.04 7.12 23.01
CA TYR A 177 -2.67 7.35 23.47
C TYR A 177 -1.79 6.09 23.33
N GLY A 178 -0.61 6.20 22.69
CA GLY A 178 0.37 5.11 22.57
C GLY A 178 0.21 4.16 21.36
N GLU A 179 -0.73 4.45 20.45
CA GLU A 179 -1.11 3.55 19.35
C GLU A 179 -0.01 3.33 18.31
N LEU A 180 0.72 4.36 17.85
CA LEU A 180 1.59 4.24 16.68
C LEU A 180 2.68 3.17 16.79
N ARG A 181 3.39 3.13 17.93
CA ARG A 181 4.43 2.11 18.17
C ARG A 181 3.82 0.72 18.29
N THR A 182 2.64 0.61 18.89
CA THR A 182 1.91 -0.65 19.01
C THR A 182 1.50 -1.16 17.62
N THR A 183 0.92 -0.32 16.79
CA THR A 183 0.55 -0.60 15.40
C THR A 183 1.77 -1.00 14.57
N ARG A 184 2.87 -0.24 14.68
CA ARG A 184 4.15 -0.59 14.04
C ARG A 184 4.66 -1.96 14.46
N ASN A 185 4.59 -2.30 15.75
CA ASN A 185 5.04 -3.59 16.26
C ASN A 185 4.12 -4.76 15.82
N LEU A 186 2.83 -4.52 15.61
CA LEU A 186 1.90 -5.51 15.05
C LEU A 186 2.27 -5.82 13.59
N ILE A 187 2.61 -4.79 12.80
CA ILE A 187 3.09 -4.96 11.42
C ILE A 187 4.45 -5.66 11.40
N GLU A 188 5.40 -5.27 12.26
CA GLU A 188 6.72 -5.91 12.36
C GLU A 188 6.60 -7.43 12.62
N LYS A 189 5.69 -7.84 13.52
CA LYS A 189 5.41 -9.27 13.78
C LYS A 189 4.89 -10.01 12.54
N GLY A 190 4.17 -9.35 11.66
CA GLY A 190 3.73 -9.92 10.38
C GLY A 190 4.87 -10.02 9.37
N ILE A 191 5.64 -8.94 9.23
CA ILE A 191 6.82 -8.89 8.35
C ILE A 191 7.84 -9.97 8.75
N ALA A 192 8.00 -10.25 10.04
CA ALA A 192 8.90 -11.29 10.53
C ALA A 192 8.50 -12.72 10.12
N LYS A 193 7.25 -12.96 9.71
CA LYS A 193 6.72 -14.28 9.35
C LYS A 193 6.63 -14.56 7.85
N ILE A 194 6.82 -13.54 7.03
CA ILE A 194 6.76 -13.65 5.57
C ILE A 194 8.16 -13.69 4.98
N ASP A 195 8.32 -14.31 3.82
CA ASP A 195 9.55 -14.24 3.03
C ASP A 195 9.27 -13.47 1.74
N SER A 196 9.16 -12.15 1.89
CA SER A 196 8.66 -11.25 0.86
C SER A 196 9.49 -9.99 0.81
N ASP A 197 9.51 -9.34 -0.35
CA ASP A 197 9.99 -7.97 -0.44
C ASP A 197 9.06 -7.03 0.34
N ILE A 198 9.65 -6.06 1.04
CA ILE A 198 8.90 -5.06 1.81
C ILE A 198 9.19 -3.67 1.24
N VAL A 199 8.13 -2.92 0.98
CA VAL A 199 8.20 -1.54 0.48
C VAL A 199 7.78 -0.60 1.58
N LEU A 200 8.69 0.29 1.96
CA LEU A 200 8.58 1.13 3.15
C LEU A 200 8.77 2.60 2.80
N ASN A 201 8.11 3.49 3.54
CA ASN A 201 8.32 4.92 3.43
C ASN A 201 9.57 5.34 4.21
N ALA A 202 10.60 5.83 3.54
CA ALA A 202 11.82 6.31 4.19
C ALA A 202 11.62 7.61 4.97
N ASP A 203 10.66 8.45 4.58
CA ASP A 203 10.36 9.71 5.25
C ASP A 203 9.63 9.50 6.58
N ASP A 204 9.03 8.33 6.81
CA ASP A 204 8.39 7.98 8.07
C ASP A 204 9.35 7.17 8.95
N SER A 205 9.78 7.72 10.09
CA SER A 205 10.75 7.06 10.97
C SER A 205 10.29 5.72 11.55
N LEU A 206 8.98 5.54 11.75
CA LEU A 206 8.40 4.28 12.23
C LEU A 206 8.34 3.27 11.09
N CYS A 207 7.98 3.69 9.88
CA CYS A 207 7.99 2.82 8.70
C CYS A 207 9.42 2.40 8.33
N ALA A 208 10.33 3.37 8.26
CA ALA A 208 11.75 3.16 7.97
C ALA A 208 12.39 2.09 8.89
N SER A 209 12.00 2.11 10.17
CA SER A 209 12.50 1.18 11.18
C SER A 209 12.15 -0.29 10.95
N LEU A 210 11.15 -0.60 10.13
CA LEU A 210 10.73 -1.98 9.84
C LEU A 210 11.75 -2.72 8.97
N GLY A 211 12.48 -2.00 8.11
CA GLY A 211 13.48 -2.61 7.22
C GLY A 211 14.84 -2.86 7.85
N ARG A 212 15.10 -2.31 9.06
CA ARG A 212 16.41 -2.42 9.74
C ARG A 212 16.89 -3.86 9.89
N TYR A 213 15.99 -4.80 10.14
CA TYR A 213 16.33 -6.21 10.36
C TYR A 213 16.22 -7.08 9.10
N ARG A 214 15.80 -6.50 7.96
CA ARG A 214 15.67 -7.20 6.67
C ARG A 214 16.18 -6.33 5.50
N PRO A 215 17.43 -5.81 5.56
CA PRO A 215 17.90 -4.79 4.62
C PRO A 215 17.93 -5.26 3.17
N GLU A 216 18.10 -6.56 2.90
CA GLU A 216 18.11 -7.11 1.53
C GLU A 216 16.71 -7.13 0.88
N GLN A 217 15.67 -7.26 1.70
CA GLN A 217 14.27 -7.33 1.26
C GLN A 217 13.57 -5.97 1.36
N ALA A 218 14.14 -5.01 2.08
CA ALA A 218 13.59 -3.66 2.23
C ALA A 218 13.92 -2.78 1.02
N SER A 219 12.87 -2.28 0.36
CA SER A 219 12.94 -1.21 -0.63
C SER A 219 12.23 0.03 -0.07
N TYR A 220 12.81 1.21 -0.28
CA TYR A 220 12.33 2.45 0.31
C TYR A 220 11.82 3.43 -0.74
N PHE A 221 10.64 4.02 -0.53
CA PHE A 221 10.20 5.19 -1.30
C PHE A 221 10.26 6.45 -0.44
N ALA A 222 10.50 7.59 -1.06
CA ALA A 222 10.52 8.89 -0.40
C ALA A 222 10.04 10.00 -1.33
N MET A 223 9.73 11.15 -0.73
CA MET A 223 9.63 12.39 -1.48
C MET A 223 11.02 12.87 -1.89
N ALA A 224 11.12 13.46 -3.07
CA ALA A 224 12.36 14.06 -3.55
C ALA A 224 12.76 15.25 -2.66
N PRO A 225 14.07 15.48 -2.41
CA PRO A 225 14.53 16.53 -1.49
C PRO A 225 14.03 17.93 -1.85
N GLU A 226 13.76 18.21 -3.12
CA GLU A 226 13.22 19.49 -3.61
C GLU A 226 11.82 19.81 -3.07
N MET A 227 11.11 18.79 -2.59
CA MET A 227 9.76 18.93 -2.01
C MET A 227 9.81 19.12 -0.49
N LEU A 228 11.00 19.06 0.12
CA LEU A 228 11.16 19.21 1.56
C LEU A 228 11.33 20.68 1.90
N THR A 229 10.68 21.11 2.96
CA THR A 229 10.71 22.48 3.45
C THR A 229 11.28 22.52 4.86
N GLU A 230 11.96 23.61 5.21
CA GLU A 230 12.36 23.94 6.57
C GLU A 230 11.13 24.41 7.37
N GLN A 231 10.13 23.55 7.52
CA GLN A 231 8.98 23.86 8.36
C GLN A 231 9.39 23.69 9.83
N PRO A 232 9.20 24.72 10.69
CA PRO A 232 9.27 24.51 12.12
C PRO A 232 8.20 23.48 12.51
N ALA A 233 8.52 22.58 13.44
CA ALA A 233 7.59 21.57 13.94
C ALA A 233 6.31 22.24 14.48
N ARG A 234 5.24 22.33 13.68
CA ARG A 234 3.90 22.77 14.14
C ARG A 234 3.04 21.55 14.42
N SER A 235 2.39 21.58 15.60
CA SER A 235 1.27 20.78 16.18
C SER A 235 1.08 19.28 15.93
N SER A 236 1.67 18.63 14.91
CA SER A 236 1.52 17.19 14.63
C SER A 236 2.86 16.45 14.65
N ASP A 237 3.65 16.69 15.69
CA ASP A 237 4.96 16.06 15.91
C ASP A 237 4.80 14.63 16.49
N GLU A 238 4.07 13.77 15.77
CA GLU A 238 3.54 12.49 16.28
C GLU A 238 4.57 11.36 16.38
N ALA A 239 5.64 11.40 15.56
CA ALA A 239 6.70 10.38 15.48
C ALA A 239 8.12 10.96 15.66
N SER A 240 8.26 11.90 16.59
CA SER A 240 9.43 12.79 16.72
C SER A 240 10.57 12.24 17.56
N TYR A 241 10.39 11.06 18.15
CA TYR A 241 11.33 10.43 19.05
C TYR A 241 11.83 9.12 18.48
N CYS A 242 13.12 8.86 18.67
CA CYS A 242 13.80 7.69 18.18
C CYS A 242 13.12 6.41 18.63
N THR A 243 12.87 5.51 17.67
CA THR A 243 12.24 4.23 18.02
C THR A 243 13.13 3.36 18.91
N TYR A 244 14.45 3.56 18.84
CA TYR A 244 15.45 2.73 19.51
C TYR A 244 15.97 3.31 20.83
N CYS A 245 16.35 4.59 20.88
CA CYS A 245 16.94 5.21 22.08
C CYS A 245 16.04 6.23 22.76
N GLY A 246 14.92 6.62 22.14
CA GLY A 246 14.02 7.63 22.67
C GLY A 246 14.45 9.09 22.44
N GLU A 247 15.68 9.34 21.96
CA GLU A 247 16.16 10.69 21.66
C GLU A 247 15.32 11.38 20.60
N ARG A 248 15.15 12.70 20.71
CA ARG A 248 14.40 13.46 19.71
C ARG A 248 15.14 13.50 18.38
N TYR A 249 14.43 13.27 17.28
CA TYR A 249 15.03 13.39 15.95
C TYR A 249 15.31 14.85 15.57
N LEU A 250 16.43 15.06 14.89
CA LEU A 250 16.68 16.25 14.09
C LEU A 250 16.14 16.00 12.67
N TYR A 251 15.64 17.04 12.01
CA TYR A 251 15.10 16.95 10.66
C TYR A 251 15.85 17.87 9.70
N ASN A 252 16.25 17.35 8.56
CA ASN A 252 16.78 18.11 7.42
C ASN A 252 15.69 18.23 6.34
N GLY A 253 14.64 18.99 6.67
CA GLY A 253 13.48 19.19 5.83
C GLY A 253 12.36 18.15 6.03
N ARG A 254 11.12 18.63 5.85
CA ARG A 254 9.88 17.85 5.94
C ARG A 254 8.99 18.11 4.73
N SER A 255 8.27 17.08 4.30
CA SER A 255 7.25 17.22 3.25
C SER A 255 5.91 17.64 3.88
N TYR A 256 5.39 16.84 4.81
CA TYR A 256 4.24 17.19 5.66
C TYR A 256 4.20 16.34 6.94
N GLY A 257 3.59 16.86 8.01
CA GLY A 257 3.52 16.16 9.30
C GLY A 257 4.90 15.79 9.83
N HIS A 258 5.12 14.54 10.26
CA HIS A 258 6.43 14.02 10.66
C HIS A 258 7.26 13.43 9.51
N LEU A 259 6.76 13.45 8.28
CA LEU A 259 7.45 12.87 7.13
C LEU A 259 8.59 13.76 6.66
N GLY A 260 9.80 13.22 6.65
CA GLY A 260 10.97 13.88 6.09
C GLY A 260 12.28 13.22 6.50
N ARG A 261 13.38 13.93 6.24
CA ARG A 261 14.73 13.41 6.49
C ARG A 261 15.13 13.57 7.94
N PHE A 262 14.77 12.58 8.75
CA PHE A 262 15.11 12.52 10.17
C PHE A 262 16.52 11.95 10.41
N HIS A 263 17.16 12.36 11.50
CA HIS A 263 18.41 11.80 12.02
C HIS A 263 18.39 11.80 13.55
N CYS A 264 18.78 10.68 14.17
CA CYS A 264 18.92 10.58 15.62
C CYS A 264 20.36 10.91 16.05
N PRO A 265 20.57 12.00 16.81
CA PRO A 265 21.92 12.45 17.20
C PRO A 265 22.59 11.51 18.22
N GLN A 266 21.82 10.67 18.92
CA GLN A 266 22.36 9.77 19.95
C GLN A 266 22.76 8.40 19.40
N CYS A 267 21.89 7.72 18.66
CA CYS A 267 22.13 6.34 18.21
C CYS A 267 22.42 6.19 16.70
N GLY A 268 22.38 7.30 15.94
CA GLY A 268 22.68 7.32 14.51
C GLY A 268 21.60 6.72 13.60
N PHE A 269 20.45 6.28 14.13
CA PHE A 269 19.33 5.88 13.29
C PHE A 269 18.82 7.08 12.48
N THR A 270 18.72 6.92 11.17
CA THR A 270 18.50 8.01 10.24
C THR A 270 17.61 7.57 9.08
N HIS A 271 17.03 8.54 8.39
CA HIS A 271 16.33 8.36 7.12
C HIS A 271 17.18 7.50 6.16
N PRO A 272 16.71 6.33 5.72
CA PRO A 272 17.47 5.46 4.82
C PRO A 272 17.50 6.04 3.40
N GLU A 273 18.53 5.74 2.63
CA GLU A 273 18.56 6.11 1.21
C GLU A 273 17.34 5.50 0.49
N PRO A 274 16.57 6.26 -0.31
CA PRO A 274 15.40 5.77 -1.03
C PRO A 274 15.77 5.02 -2.31
N ASP A 275 15.01 3.98 -2.66
CA ASP A 275 15.11 3.22 -3.92
C ASP A 275 14.30 3.88 -5.03
N LEU A 276 13.27 4.62 -4.64
CA LEU A 276 12.46 5.44 -5.52
C LEU A 276 12.15 6.77 -4.84
N THR A 277 12.43 7.87 -5.52
CA THR A 277 11.95 9.19 -5.12
C THR A 277 10.84 9.66 -6.05
N VAL A 278 9.90 10.43 -5.51
CA VAL A 278 8.85 11.10 -6.28
C VAL A 278 8.92 12.60 -6.07
N GLN A 279 8.80 13.36 -7.15
CA GLN A 279 8.69 14.82 -7.14
C GLN A 279 7.38 15.23 -7.78
N VAL A 280 6.65 16.14 -7.15
CA VAL A 280 5.51 16.82 -7.79
C VAL A 280 6.07 17.95 -8.64
N MET A 281 5.86 17.87 -9.95
CA MET A 281 6.33 18.88 -10.90
C MET A 281 5.43 20.13 -10.80
N PRO A 282 5.99 21.34 -10.97
CA PRO A 282 5.20 22.55 -11.08
C PRO A 282 4.19 22.45 -12.23
N THR A 283 2.93 22.78 -11.95
CA THR A 283 1.85 22.88 -12.94
C THR A 283 1.05 24.15 -12.68
N ASP A 284 0.40 24.66 -13.73
CA ASP A 284 -0.52 25.80 -13.60
C ASP A 284 -1.66 25.49 -12.62
N ALA A 285 -2.22 26.53 -11.98
CA ALA A 285 -3.24 26.37 -10.94
C ALA A 285 -4.45 25.56 -11.41
N ASP A 286 -4.92 25.79 -12.65
CA ASP A 286 -6.06 25.07 -13.24
C ASP A 286 -5.82 23.55 -13.41
N GLN A 287 -4.55 23.13 -13.55
CA GLN A 287 -4.19 21.71 -13.67
C GLN A 287 -4.09 21.01 -12.31
N LYS A 288 -3.86 21.75 -11.21
CA LYS A 288 -3.77 21.18 -9.85
C LYS A 288 -5.07 20.57 -9.39
N GLU A 289 -6.20 21.05 -9.91
CA GLU A 289 -7.52 20.51 -9.60
C GLU A 289 -7.78 19.15 -10.27
N GLN A 290 -7.18 18.93 -11.45
CA GLN A 290 -7.37 17.73 -12.26
C GLN A 290 -6.41 16.61 -11.89
N GLY A 291 -5.27 16.94 -11.27
CA GLY A 291 -4.26 15.97 -10.87
C GLY A 291 -2.91 16.60 -10.60
N GLN A 292 -1.86 15.81 -10.76
CA GLN A 292 -0.49 16.25 -10.54
C GLN A 292 0.47 15.50 -11.47
N GLN A 293 1.41 16.24 -12.06
CA GLN A 293 2.51 15.67 -12.83
C GLN A 293 3.60 15.20 -11.86
N LEU A 294 4.00 13.94 -11.97
CA LEU A 294 4.98 13.31 -11.09
C LEU A 294 6.24 12.92 -11.86
N LEU A 295 7.40 13.16 -11.25
CA LEU A 295 8.69 12.67 -11.71
C LEU A 295 9.21 11.64 -10.72
N PHE A 296 9.43 10.42 -11.20
CA PHE A 296 9.99 9.31 -10.45
C PHE A 296 11.47 9.16 -10.80
N ARG A 297 12.32 8.95 -9.79
CA ARG A 297 13.74 8.61 -9.97
C ARG A 297 14.07 7.37 -9.14
N SER A 298 14.49 6.31 -9.82
CA SER A 298 14.90 5.06 -9.18
C SER A 298 16.41 5.03 -8.96
N VAL A 299 16.84 4.24 -7.99
CA VAL A 299 18.25 4.10 -7.58
C VAL A 299 19.13 3.44 -8.64
N ASP A 300 18.54 2.73 -9.61
CA ASP A 300 19.24 2.20 -10.79
C ASP A 300 19.52 3.28 -11.86
N GLY A 301 19.13 4.53 -11.60
CA GLY A 301 19.29 5.68 -12.50
C GLY A 301 18.12 5.88 -13.45
N ALA A 302 17.13 4.97 -13.48
CA ALA A 302 15.94 5.15 -14.31
C ALA A 302 15.10 6.34 -13.82
N GLN A 303 14.59 7.12 -14.77
CA GLN A 303 13.67 8.22 -14.50
C GLN A 303 12.47 8.14 -15.43
N ALA A 304 11.30 8.46 -14.91
CA ALA A 304 10.08 8.49 -15.70
C ALA A 304 9.11 9.53 -15.16
N GLN A 305 8.34 10.14 -16.06
CA GLN A 305 7.28 11.07 -15.71
C GLN A 305 5.92 10.43 -15.96
N GLY A 306 4.95 10.78 -15.13
CA GLY A 306 3.58 10.30 -15.25
C GLY A 306 2.59 11.30 -14.66
N PHE A 307 1.39 11.34 -15.22
CA PHE A 307 0.31 12.15 -14.68
C PHE A 307 -0.54 11.32 -13.73
N LEU A 308 -0.74 11.78 -12.50
CA LEU A 308 -1.68 11.18 -11.55
C LEU A 308 -2.93 12.06 -11.49
N PRO A 309 -4.11 11.58 -11.94
CA PRO A 309 -5.38 12.33 -11.91
C PRO A 309 -6.00 12.36 -10.49
N ILE A 310 -5.16 12.52 -9.47
CA ILE A 310 -5.52 12.61 -8.07
C ILE A 310 -4.56 13.61 -7.43
N PRO A 311 -5.01 14.80 -7.04
CA PRO A 311 -4.12 15.84 -6.53
C PRO A 311 -3.68 15.60 -5.08
N GLY A 312 -2.70 16.39 -4.64
CA GLY A 312 -2.21 16.41 -3.25
C GLY A 312 -0.94 15.60 -3.00
N ILE A 313 -0.02 16.16 -2.23
CA ILE A 313 1.31 15.60 -1.94
C ILE A 313 1.25 14.20 -1.29
N HIS A 314 0.24 13.94 -0.48
CA HIS A 314 0.02 12.62 0.13
C HIS A 314 -0.31 11.54 -0.92
N ASN A 315 -0.92 11.92 -2.06
CA ASN A 315 -1.18 11.00 -3.16
C ASN A 315 0.06 10.77 -4.03
N ALA A 316 1.02 11.69 -4.06
CA ALA A 316 2.34 11.43 -4.64
C ALA A 316 3.08 10.32 -3.88
N TYR A 317 3.02 10.31 -2.53
CA TYR A 317 3.53 9.18 -1.73
C TYR A 317 2.80 7.86 -2.05
N ASN A 318 1.47 7.88 -2.16
CA ASN A 318 0.70 6.69 -2.52
C ASN A 318 1.09 6.14 -3.90
N ALA A 319 1.33 7.03 -4.88
CA ALA A 319 1.83 6.65 -6.20
C ALA A 319 3.24 6.08 -6.13
N ALA A 320 4.16 6.69 -5.37
CA ALA A 320 5.51 6.17 -5.18
C ALA A 320 5.52 4.78 -4.53
N ALA A 321 4.67 4.56 -3.52
CA ALA A 321 4.50 3.27 -2.87
C ALA A 321 4.02 2.20 -3.87
N ALA A 322 3.01 2.53 -4.68
CA ALA A 322 2.46 1.62 -5.69
C ALA A 322 3.48 1.31 -6.81
N VAL A 323 4.16 2.34 -7.33
CA VAL A 323 5.17 2.21 -8.38
C VAL A 323 6.35 1.37 -7.89
N LEU A 324 6.88 1.64 -6.69
CA LEU A 324 7.99 0.86 -6.14
C LEU A 324 7.60 -0.59 -5.84
N ALA A 325 6.36 -0.84 -5.40
CA ALA A 325 5.85 -2.20 -5.20
C ALA A 325 5.84 -3.00 -6.50
N LEU A 326 5.36 -2.41 -7.59
CA LEU A 326 5.35 -3.06 -8.90
C LEU A 326 6.75 -3.15 -9.51
N GLN A 327 7.59 -2.12 -9.35
CA GLN A 327 8.97 -2.18 -9.81
C GLN A 327 9.75 -3.29 -9.10
N THR A 328 9.54 -3.47 -7.78
CA THR A 328 10.11 -4.59 -7.01
C THR A 328 9.60 -5.95 -7.50
N ALA A 329 8.37 -6.02 -8.01
CA ALA A 329 7.80 -7.21 -8.64
C ALA A 329 8.24 -7.42 -10.11
N GLY A 330 9.14 -6.59 -10.64
CA GLY A 330 9.73 -6.73 -11.97
C GLY A 330 9.08 -5.89 -13.08
N TYR A 331 8.15 -4.99 -12.75
CA TYR A 331 7.52 -4.10 -13.74
C TYR A 331 8.42 -2.90 -14.07
N SER A 332 8.38 -2.45 -15.33
CA SER A 332 9.22 -1.34 -15.82
C SER A 332 8.74 0.03 -15.33
N LEU A 333 9.62 0.83 -14.74
CA LEU A 333 9.30 2.18 -14.25
C LEU A 333 8.70 3.10 -15.35
N PRO A 334 9.30 3.21 -16.56
CA PRO A 334 8.69 3.97 -17.67
C PRO A 334 7.26 3.54 -18.00
N ALA A 335 7.00 2.22 -18.03
CA ALA A 335 5.66 1.70 -18.31
C ALA A 335 4.68 2.10 -17.20
N LEU A 336 5.04 1.85 -15.93
CA LEU A 336 4.22 2.19 -14.77
C LEU A 336 3.90 3.69 -14.73
N ALA A 337 4.89 4.56 -14.93
CA ALA A 337 4.69 6.00 -14.92
C ALA A 337 3.74 6.46 -16.02
N SER A 338 3.89 5.94 -17.24
CA SER A 338 3.02 6.29 -18.37
C SER A 338 1.55 5.86 -18.16
N GLN A 339 1.32 4.80 -17.39
CA GLN A 339 0.01 4.22 -17.11
C GLN A 339 -0.71 4.86 -15.92
N LEU A 340 -0.05 5.71 -15.12
CA LEU A 340 -0.65 6.38 -13.96
C LEU A 340 -1.88 7.23 -14.31
N ALA A 341 -1.95 7.73 -15.55
CA ALA A 341 -3.06 8.55 -16.03
C ALA A 341 -4.40 7.79 -16.05
N ALA A 342 -4.36 6.45 -16.02
CA ALA A 342 -5.56 5.61 -15.93
C ALA A 342 -6.08 5.44 -14.48
N ALA A 343 -5.37 5.94 -13.48
CA ALA A 343 -5.80 5.85 -12.09
C ALA A 343 -7.07 6.69 -11.87
N SER A 344 -7.84 6.32 -10.87
CA SER A 344 -9.02 7.08 -10.47
C SER A 344 -9.02 7.27 -8.96
N PRO A 345 -9.56 8.38 -8.44
CA PRO A 345 -9.83 8.51 -7.02
C PRO A 345 -10.65 7.31 -6.49
N ALA A 346 -10.41 6.95 -5.23
CA ALA A 346 -11.24 5.96 -4.56
C ALA A 346 -12.61 6.58 -4.23
N PHE A 347 -13.67 5.77 -4.26
CA PHE A 347 -15.03 6.21 -3.90
C PHE A 347 -15.06 6.96 -2.56
N GLY A 348 -15.75 8.12 -2.53
CA GLY A 348 -15.87 8.99 -1.37
C GLY A 348 -14.59 9.75 -0.97
N ARG A 349 -13.52 9.71 -1.79
CA ARG A 349 -12.25 10.39 -1.51
C ARG A 349 -11.81 11.21 -2.71
N MET A 350 -11.91 12.53 -2.63
CA MET A 350 -11.64 13.44 -3.77
C MET A 350 -12.59 13.16 -4.95
N GLU A 351 -13.79 12.69 -4.66
CA GLU A 351 -14.79 12.34 -5.69
C GLU A 351 -15.45 13.61 -6.19
N ARG A 352 -15.41 13.82 -7.51
CA ARG A 352 -16.08 14.94 -8.18
C ARG A 352 -17.30 14.44 -8.92
N PHE A 353 -18.43 15.11 -8.73
CA PHE A 353 -19.66 14.79 -9.46
C PHE A 353 -20.51 16.06 -9.67
N PRO A 354 -21.25 16.14 -10.79
CA PRO A 354 -22.18 17.23 -11.04
C PRO A 354 -23.42 17.08 -10.16
N ALA A 355 -23.84 18.16 -9.52
CA ALA A 355 -25.11 18.25 -8.79
C ALA A 355 -25.73 19.64 -9.04
N GLU A 356 -26.96 19.65 -9.59
CA GLU A 356 -27.73 20.88 -9.84
C GLU A 356 -26.96 21.98 -10.63
N GLY A 357 -26.17 21.56 -11.63
CA GLY A 357 -25.38 22.48 -12.47
C GLY A 357 -24.11 23.02 -11.81
N ARG A 358 -23.70 22.46 -10.66
CA ARG A 358 -22.43 22.74 -9.99
C ARG A 358 -21.58 21.48 -9.91
N GLU A 359 -20.26 21.64 -9.98
CA GLU A 359 -19.31 20.58 -9.65
C GLU A 359 -19.18 20.48 -8.12
N VAL A 360 -19.42 19.31 -7.55
CA VAL A 360 -19.27 19.03 -6.12
C VAL A 360 -18.06 18.12 -5.93
N CYS A 361 -17.15 18.50 -5.03
CA CYS A 361 -16.03 17.66 -4.61
C CYS A 361 -16.24 17.16 -3.18
N LEU A 362 -16.25 15.82 -3.00
CA LEU A 362 -16.40 15.18 -1.71
C LEU A 362 -15.03 14.82 -1.11
N LEU A 363 -14.72 15.42 0.05
CA LEU A 363 -13.49 15.24 0.80
C LEU A 363 -13.76 14.54 2.13
N LEU A 364 -13.22 13.35 2.33
CA LEU A 364 -13.35 12.61 3.58
C LEU A 364 -12.18 12.92 4.53
N VAL A 365 -12.49 13.46 5.70
CA VAL A 365 -11.52 13.75 6.77
C VAL A 365 -11.74 12.79 7.94
N LYS A 366 -10.67 12.12 8.38
CA LYS A 366 -10.71 11.14 9.49
C LYS A 366 -9.80 11.47 10.65
N ASN A 367 -8.75 12.26 10.42
CA ASN A 367 -7.73 12.59 11.41
C ASN A 367 -7.18 14.01 11.16
N PRO A 368 -6.46 14.62 12.12
CA PRO A 368 -5.97 16.00 12.00
C PRO A 368 -5.08 16.23 10.78
N VAL A 369 -4.19 15.30 10.45
CA VAL A 369 -3.34 15.40 9.26
C VAL A 369 -4.17 15.36 7.97
N GLY A 370 -5.21 14.53 7.93
CA GLY A 370 -6.17 14.52 6.82
C GLY A 370 -6.95 15.84 6.71
N MET A 371 -7.27 16.49 7.83
CA MET A 371 -7.87 17.82 7.84
C MET A 371 -6.92 18.86 7.25
N ASP A 372 -5.66 18.88 7.70
CA ASP A 372 -4.65 19.81 7.19
C ASP A 372 -4.50 19.68 5.66
N ARG A 373 -4.43 18.43 5.16
CA ARG A 373 -4.33 18.18 3.70
C ARG A 373 -5.60 18.59 2.95
N ALA A 374 -6.78 18.41 3.53
CA ALA A 374 -8.04 18.84 2.92
C ALA A 374 -8.14 20.37 2.87
N LEU A 375 -7.73 21.07 3.94
CA LEU A 375 -7.70 22.53 3.99
C LEU A 375 -6.69 23.10 3.00
N GLU A 376 -5.47 22.55 2.93
CA GLU A 376 -4.47 22.94 1.92
C GLU A 376 -5.02 22.78 0.50
N TYR A 377 -5.77 21.72 0.23
CA TYR A 377 -6.36 21.51 -1.10
C TYR A 377 -7.45 22.53 -1.44
N VAL A 378 -8.31 22.91 -0.48
CA VAL A 378 -9.41 23.86 -0.72
C VAL A 378 -8.94 25.32 -0.72
N THR A 379 -7.74 25.60 -0.18
CA THR A 379 -7.17 26.96 -0.09
C THR A 379 -6.05 27.24 -1.09
N ALA A 380 -5.58 26.22 -1.81
CA ALA A 380 -4.61 26.33 -2.91
C ALA A 380 -5.27 26.77 -4.21
#